data_AF-A0A7W9PBQ6-F1
#
_entry.id   AF-A0A7W9PBQ6-F1
#
_cell.length_a   1.000
_cell.length_b   1.000
_cell.length_c   1.000
_cell.angle_alpha   90.00
_cell.angle_beta   90.00
_cell.angle_gamma   90.00
#
_symmetry.space_group_name_H-M   'P 1'
#
loop_
_entity.id
_entity.type
_entity.pdbx_description
1 polymer ?
#
loop_
_entity_poly.entity_id
_entity_poly.type
_entity_poly.pdbx_seq_one_letter_code
_entity_poly.pdbx_strand_id
1 'polypeptide(L)'
;MGDFGEISYDFGSINDVGTGLHTTAKNITSLLEDMEKEFQTFITSHWQGGQGNEAFNAVQTRWQGQSAELSLTLGKLGTTTVSAGEAMQSADGLAAKIIGG
;
A
#
# COMPACT_ATOMS: atom_id res chain seq x y z
N MET A 1 24.76 -37.67 2.99
CA MET A 1 24.38 -36.79 1.87
C MET A 1 23.48 -35.74 2.46
N GLY A 2 23.81 -34.47 2.23
CA GLY A 2 23.32 -33.33 3.00
C GLY A 2 21.81 -33.28 3.06
N ASP A 3 21.31 -32.97 4.25
CA ASP A 3 19.99 -32.41 4.46
C ASP A 3 19.91 -31.13 3.63
N PHE A 4 19.41 -31.25 2.40
CA PHE A 4 19.02 -30.11 1.60
C PHE A 4 17.73 -29.62 2.22
N GLY A 5 17.90 -28.88 3.34
CA GLY A 5 16.83 -28.26 4.09
C GLY A 5 15.86 -27.70 3.08
N GLU A 6 14.67 -28.30 3.09
CA GLU A 6 13.54 -27.96 2.26
C GLU A 6 13.51 -26.42 2.21
N ILE A 7 13.77 -25.83 1.05
CA ILE A 7 13.52 -24.40 0.85
C ILE A 7 12.00 -24.29 0.88
N SER A 8 11.46 -24.32 2.10
CA SER A 8 10.06 -24.29 2.43
C SER A 8 9.79 -22.87 2.87
N TYR A 9 9.60 -21.99 1.89
CA TYR A 9 8.99 -20.70 2.17
C TYR A 9 7.50 -20.92 2.40
N ASP A 10 6.96 -20.32 3.46
CA ASP A 10 5.53 -20.29 3.68
C ASP A 10 4.88 -19.28 2.70
N PHE A 11 4.67 -19.75 1.47
CA PHE A 11 4.05 -18.97 0.40
C PHE A 11 2.62 -18.53 0.74
N GLY A 12 1.92 -19.30 1.57
CA GLY A 12 0.63 -18.91 2.15
C GLY A 12 0.79 -17.63 2.97
N SER A 13 1.73 -17.63 3.91
CA SER A 13 2.05 -16.45 4.72
C SER A 13 2.50 -15.24 3.88
N ILE A 14 3.27 -15.43 2.80
CA ILE A 14 3.68 -14.31 1.92
C ILE A 14 2.47 -13.69 1.21
N ASN A 15 1.58 -14.52 0.67
CA ASN A 15 0.37 -14.05 0.00
C ASN A 15 -0.61 -13.39 0.99
N ASP A 16 -0.74 -13.93 2.20
CA ASP A 16 -1.55 -13.38 3.28
C ASP A 16 -1.01 -12.01 3.73
N VAL A 17 0.31 -11.87 3.87
CA VAL A 17 0.97 -10.60 4.17
C VAL A 17 0.77 -9.60 3.04
N GLY A 18 0.93 -10.00 1.77
CA GLY A 18 0.69 -9.13 0.60
C GLY A 18 -0.75 -8.61 0.55
N THR A 19 -1.73 -9.48 0.78
CA THR A 19 -3.15 -9.14 0.87
C THR A 19 -3.45 -8.23 2.06
N GLY A 20 -2.81 -8.49 3.22
CA GLY A 20 -2.91 -7.66 4.41
C GLY A 20 -2.32 -6.26 4.21
N LEU A 21 -1.18 -6.15 3.54
CA LEU A 21 -0.56 -4.87 3.18
C LEU A 21 -1.44 -4.08 2.20
N HIS A 22 -2.01 -4.75 1.19
CA HIS A 22 -2.95 -4.10 0.26
C HIS A 22 -4.22 -3.58 0.96
N THR A 23 -4.76 -4.36 1.89
CA THR A 23 -5.91 -3.97 2.70
C THR A 23 -5.57 -2.78 3.61
N THR A 24 -4.42 -2.82 4.26
CA THR A 24 -3.91 -1.72 5.10
C THR A 24 -3.71 -0.45 4.27
N ALA A 25 -3.15 -0.57 3.07
CA ALA A 25 -2.97 0.54 2.13
C ALA A 25 -4.31 1.22 1.80
N LYS A 26 -5.35 0.43 1.47
CA LYS A 26 -6.69 0.95 1.21
C LYS A 26 -7.28 1.67 2.42
N ASN A 27 -7.13 1.08 3.62
CA ASN A 27 -7.64 1.68 4.85
C ASN A 27 -6.96 3.04 5.13
N ILE A 28 -5.65 3.15 4.89
CA ILE A 28 -4.92 4.42 5.02
C ILE A 28 -5.46 5.44 4.03
N THR A 29 -5.67 5.06 2.76
CA THR A 29 -6.26 5.96 1.77
C THR A 29 -7.64 6.46 2.20
N SER A 30 -8.52 5.59 2.69
CA SER A 30 -9.83 6.01 3.20
C SER A 30 -9.73 6.95 4.40
N LEU A 31 -8.80 6.70 5.33
CA LEU A 31 -8.58 7.58 6.48
C LEU A 31 -8.10 8.99 6.05
N LEU A 32 -7.25 9.06 5.01
CA LEU A 32 -6.80 10.33 4.45
C LEU A 32 -7.95 11.11 3.80
N GLU A 33 -8.85 10.43 3.08
CA GLU A 33 -10.04 11.03 2.48
C GLU A 33 -11.01 11.56 3.55
N ASP A 34 -11.21 10.81 4.64
CA ASP A 34 -12.10 11.23 5.72
C ASP A 34 -11.55 12.43 6.48
N MET A 35 -10.24 12.48 6.72
CA MET A 35 -9.61 13.64 7.34
C MET A 35 -9.67 14.89 6.44
N GLU A 36 -9.61 14.73 5.11
CA GLU A 36 -9.83 15.84 4.17
C GLU A 36 -11.24 16.44 4.32
N LYS A 37 -12.25 15.58 4.45
CA LYS A 37 -13.66 16.01 4.62
C LYS A 37 -13.90 16.71 5.95
N GLU A 38 -13.32 16.20 7.03
CA GLU A 38 -13.40 16.86 8.35
C GLU A 38 -12.79 18.26 8.30
N PHE A 39 -11.61 18.38 7.68
CA PHE A 39 -10.94 19.67 7.53
C PHE A 39 -11.74 20.64 6.63
N GLN A 40 -12.29 20.17 5.51
CA GLN A 40 -13.21 20.95 4.66
C GLN A 40 -14.43 21.45 5.45
N THR A 41 -15.02 20.57 6.25
CA THR A 41 -16.19 20.91 7.09
C THR A 41 -15.83 21.96 8.12
N PHE A 42 -14.67 21.84 8.77
CA PHE A 42 -14.18 22.83 9.72
C PHE A 42 -14.02 24.21 9.07
N ILE A 43 -13.37 24.29 7.91
CA ILE A 43 -13.12 25.55 7.21
C ILE A 43 -14.44 26.21 6.77
N THR A 44 -15.33 25.44 6.15
CA THR A 44 -16.63 25.97 5.67
C THR A 44 -17.56 26.42 6.79
N SER A 45 -17.45 25.79 7.96
CA SER A 45 -18.23 26.14 9.16
C SER A 45 -17.70 27.39 9.86
N HIS A 46 -16.37 27.58 9.88
CA HIS A 46 -15.73 28.61 10.70
C HIS A 46 -15.20 29.83 9.92
N TRP A 47 -14.93 29.68 8.62
CA TRP A 47 -14.39 30.74 7.76
C TRP A 47 -15.33 31.06 6.60
N GLN A 48 -16.41 31.78 6.91
CA GLN A 48 -17.28 32.37 5.89
C GLN A 48 -16.84 33.83 5.63
N GLY A 49 -16.11 34.07 4.52
CA GLY A 49 -16.00 35.43 3.94
C GLY A 49 -14.64 36.16 3.99
N GLY A 50 -13.49 35.50 3.81
CA GLY A 50 -12.20 36.20 3.71
C GLY A 50 -11.06 35.37 3.09
N GLN A 51 -9.85 35.95 3.05
CA GLN A 51 -8.57 35.39 2.51
C GLN A 51 -8.25 33.93 2.90
N GLY A 52 -8.95 33.37 3.89
CA GLY A 52 -8.90 31.94 4.24
C GLY A 52 -9.27 31.00 3.09
N ASN A 53 -10.06 31.43 2.10
CA ASN A 53 -10.45 30.58 0.97
C ASN A 53 -9.27 30.26 0.01
N GLU A 54 -8.37 31.21 -0.24
CA GLU A 54 -7.16 30.99 -1.04
C GLU A 54 -6.14 30.12 -0.29
N ALA A 55 -5.94 30.41 1.00
CA ALA A 55 -5.10 29.58 1.87
C ALA A 55 -5.62 28.15 1.97
N PHE A 56 -6.95 27.98 2.03
CA PHE A 56 -7.61 26.69 2.03
C PHE A 56 -7.37 25.92 0.72
N ASN A 57 -7.59 26.54 -0.44
CA ASN A 57 -7.33 25.92 -1.74
C ASN A 57 -5.87 25.43 -1.87
N ALA A 58 -4.91 26.22 -1.37
CA ALA A 58 -3.50 25.83 -1.37
C ALA A 58 -3.23 24.62 -0.46
N VAL A 59 -3.81 24.59 0.74
CA VAL A 59 -3.70 23.46 1.67
C VAL A 59 -4.35 22.21 1.09
N GLN A 60 -5.54 22.34 0.50
CA GLN A 60 -6.27 21.23 -0.12
C GLN A 60 -5.49 20.63 -1.30
N THR A 61 -4.91 21.48 -2.15
CA THR A 61 -4.05 21.02 -3.27
C THR A 61 -2.84 20.26 -2.75
N ARG A 62 -2.18 20.76 -1.70
CA ARG A 62 -1.03 20.08 -1.09
C ARG A 62 -1.42 18.75 -0.45
N TRP A 63 -2.55 18.71 0.26
CA TRP A 63 -3.11 17.52 0.87
C TRP A 63 -3.36 16.42 -0.18
N GLN A 64 -4.04 16.77 -1.26
CA GLN A 64 -4.35 15.85 -2.36
C GLN A 64 -3.07 15.31 -3.00
N GLY A 65 -2.07 16.16 -3.23
CA GLY A 65 -0.76 15.74 -3.75
C GLY A 65 -0.06 14.71 -2.85
N GLN A 66 0.02 15.00 -1.55
CA GLN A 66 0.68 14.11 -0.57
C GLN A 66 -0.09 12.79 -0.38
N SER A 67 -1.43 12.84 -0.38
CA SER A 67 -2.28 11.66 -0.24
C SER A 67 -2.20 10.74 -1.45
N ALA A 68 -2.11 11.32 -2.65
CA ALA A 68 -1.90 10.57 -3.89
C ALA A 68 -0.52 9.89 -3.92
N GLU A 69 0.53 10.60 -3.50
CA GLU A 69 1.89 10.04 -3.42
C GLU A 69 1.98 8.90 -2.40
N LEU A 70 1.37 9.07 -1.22
CA LEU A 70 1.32 8.04 -0.19
C LEU A 70 0.52 6.81 -0.67
N SER A 71 -0.64 7.01 -1.28
CA SER A 71 -1.47 5.92 -1.83
C SER A 71 -0.72 5.15 -2.93
N LEU A 72 -0.02 5.85 -3.83
CA LEU A 72 0.81 5.24 -4.85
C LEU A 72 1.95 4.40 -4.24
N THR A 73 2.60 4.92 -3.21
CA THR A 73 3.70 4.24 -2.52
C THR A 73 3.22 2.98 -1.80
N LEU A 74 2.10 3.06 -1.10
CA LEU A 74 1.48 1.92 -0.43
C LEU A 74 1.00 0.84 -1.42
N GLY A 75 0.43 1.25 -2.56
CA GLY A 75 0.06 0.34 -3.64
C GLY A 75 1.26 -0.37 -4.28
N LYS A 76 2.38 0.34 -4.45
CA LYS A 76 3.65 -0.26 -4.90
C LYS A 76 4.17 -1.28 -3.89
N LEU A 77 4.14 -0.96 -2.59
CA LEU A 77 4.58 -1.86 -1.53
C LEU A 77 3.79 -3.18 -1.54
N GLY A 78 2.46 -3.10 -1.65
CA GLY A 78 1.60 -4.28 -1.77
C GLY A 78 1.94 -5.12 -3.01
N THR A 79 2.02 -4.48 -4.18
CA THR A 79 2.36 -5.17 -5.44
C THR A 79 3.73 -5.83 -5.40
N THR A 80 4.76 -5.12 -4.92
CA THR A 80 6.12 -5.67 -4.81
C THR A 80 6.17 -6.88 -3.89
N THR A 81 5.40 -6.88 -2.79
CA THR A 81 5.36 -8.01 -1.86
C THR A 81 4.72 -9.24 -2.51
N VAL A 82 3.62 -9.07 -3.22
CA VAL A 82 2.96 -10.17 -3.97
C VAL A 82 3.86 -10.70 -5.08
N SER A 83 4.44 -9.81 -5.90
CA SER A 83 5.34 -10.21 -6.99
C SER A 83 6.62 -10.90 -6.50
N ALA A 84 7.15 -10.51 -5.33
CA ALA A 84 8.26 -11.23 -4.72
C ALA A 84 7.88 -12.67 -4.33
N GLY A 85 6.68 -12.87 -3.78
CA GLY A 85 6.14 -14.20 -3.48
C GLY A 85 5.99 -15.08 -4.73
N GLU A 86 5.42 -14.53 -5.81
CA GLU A 86 5.25 -15.25 -7.09
C GLU A 86 6.59 -15.61 -7.74
N ALA A 87 7.56 -14.68 -7.70
CA ALA A 87 8.89 -14.90 -8.26
C ALA A 87 9.66 -16.01 -7.50
N MET A 88 9.55 -16.04 -6.16
CA MET A 88 10.14 -17.08 -5.34
C MET A 88 9.49 -18.45 -5.59
N GLN A 89 8.15 -18.49 -5.70
CA GLN A 89 7.43 -19.72 -6.03
C GLN A 89 7.83 -20.29 -7.40
N SER A 90 8.01 -19.42 -8.40
CA SER A 90 8.46 -19.82 -9.75
C SER A 90 9.89 -20.35 -9.74
N ALA A 91 10.81 -19.69 -9.03
CA ALA A 91 12.19 -20.13 -8.90
C ALA A 91 12.31 -21.49 -8.21
N ASP A 92 11.54 -21.73 -7.14
CA ASP A 92 11.51 -23.02 -6.44
C ASP A 92 10.87 -24.11 -7.30
N GLY A 93 9.80 -23.81 -8.05
CA GLY A 93 9.21 -24.76 -9.00
C GLY A 93 10.20 -25.20 -10.09
N LEU A 94 11.05 -24.29 -10.56
CA LEU A 94 12.13 -24.61 -11.51
C LEU A 94 13.24 -25.44 -10.85
N ALA A 95 13.67 -25.06 -9.64
CA ALA A 95 14.71 -25.78 -8.89
C ALA A 95 14.27 -27.21 -8.54
N ALA A 96 13.04 -27.40 -8.05
CA ALA A 96 12.47 -28.71 -7.76
C ALA A 96 12.40 -29.60 -9.01
N LYS A 97 12.08 -29.02 -10.18
CA LYS A 97 12.03 -29.75 -11.45
C LYS A 97 13.41 -30.15 -11.97
N ILE A 98 14.45 -29.39 -11.65
CA ILE A 98 15.85 -29.70 -12.01
C ILE A 98 16.44 -30.79 -11.11
N ILE A 99 16.05 -30.81 -9.83
CA ILE A 99 16.57 -31.77 -8.84
C ILE A 99 15.77 -33.08 -8.84
N GLY A 100 14.49 -33.05 -9.20
CA GLY A 100 13.61 -34.22 -9.24
C GLY A 100 13.58 -35.01 -10.56
N GLY A 101 14.35 -34.59 -11.56
CA GLY A 101 14.54 -35.31 -12.83
C GLY A 101 15.95 -35.88 -12.95
#